data_AF-A0A7C5T8E9-F1
#
_entry.id   AF-A0A7C5T8E9-F1
#
_cell.length_a   1.000
_cell.length_b   1.000
_cell.length_c   1.000
_cell.angle_alpha   90.00
_cell.angle_beta   90.00
_cell.angle_gamma   90.00
#
_symmetry.space_group_name_H-M   'P 1'
#
loop_
_entity.id
_entity.type
_entity.pdbx_description
1 polymer ?
#
loop_
_entity_poly.entity_id
_entity_poly.type
_entity_poly.pdbx_seq_one_letter_code
_entity_poly.pdbx_strand_id
1 'polypeptide(L)' 'MDAERLVGKRVRVLVAQCDQTTDIGAVAGVLVHVASGRLLLRLDDGSYTSVELGWVVSISET' A
#
# COMPACT_ATOMS: atom_id res chain seq x y z
N MET A 1 -10.91 5.30 -4.27
CA MET A 1 -10.10 5.35 -3.04
C MET A 1 -9.24 6.60 -3.11
N ASP A 2 -9.39 7.52 -2.17
CA ASP A 2 -8.56 8.73 -2.08
C ASP A 2 -7.22 8.46 -1.36
N ALA A 3 -6.44 7.50 -1.87
CA ALA A 3 -5.14 7.16 -1.27
C ALA A 3 -4.18 8.36 -1.26
N GLU A 4 -4.35 9.31 -2.19
CA GLU A 4 -3.59 10.56 -2.25
C GLU A 4 -3.67 11.39 -0.95
N ARG A 5 -4.80 11.31 -0.23
CA ARG A 5 -4.97 12.01 1.06
C ARG A 5 -4.12 11.43 2.18
N LEU A 6 -3.63 10.20 2.00
CA LEU A 6 -2.78 9.50 2.96
C LEU A 6 -1.29 9.71 2.66
N VAL A 7 -0.93 10.51 1.65
CA VAL A 7 0.48 10.81 1.35
C VAL A 7 1.11 11.54 2.55
N GLY A 8 2.28 11.07 2.95
CA GLY A 8 2.98 11.48 4.17
C GLY A 8 2.51 10.77 5.44
N LYS A 9 1.45 9.96 5.39
CA LYS A 9 0.92 9.23 6.54
C LYS A 9 1.49 7.83 6.63
N ARG A 10 1.58 7.34 7.86
CA ARG A 10 1.83 5.93 8.11
C ARG A 10 0.56 5.16 7.83
N VAL A 11 0.67 4.15 6.98
CA VAL A 11 -0.47 3.37 6.50
C VAL A 11 -0.19 1.88 6.64
N ARG A 12 -1.28 1.11 6.74
CA ARG A 12 -1.29 -0.32 6.52
C ARG A 12 -2.10 -0.60 5.25
N VAL A 13 -1.49 -1.34 4.33
CA VAL A 13 -2.08 -1.74 3.05
C VAL A 13 -2.28 -3.25 3.08
N LEU A 14 -3.52 -3.68 2.89
CA LEU A 14 -3.87 -5.08 2.69
C LEU A 14 -3.91 -5.37 1.20
N VAL A 15 -3.21 -6.42 0.78
CA VAL A 15 -3.08 -6.83 -0.61
C VAL A 15 -3.60 -8.26 -0.81
N ALA A 16 -4.30 -8.50 -1.90
CA ALA A 16 -4.67 -9.83 -2.36
C ALA A 16 -4.16 -10.00 -3.78
N GLN A 17 -3.39 -11.07 -4.02
CA GLN A 17 -2.96 -11.42 -5.35
C GLN A 17 -4.16 -12.00 -6.12
N CYS A 18 -4.39 -11.56 -7.36
CA CYS A 18 -5.59 -11.87 -8.16
C CYS A 18 -5.91 -13.37 -8.31
N ASP A 19 -4.92 -14.24 -8.08
CA ASP A 19 -4.96 -15.69 -8.22
C ASP A 19 -5.16 -16.44 -6.89
N GLN A 20 -5.08 -15.76 -5.74
CA GLN A 20 -5.19 -16.40 -4.42
C GLN A 20 -5.99 -15.55 -3.44
N THR A 21 -7.29 -15.84 -3.28
CA THR A 21 -8.15 -15.27 -2.22
C THR A 21 -7.76 -15.73 -0.80
N THR A 22 -6.76 -16.59 -0.66
CA THR A 22 -6.39 -17.25 0.61
C THR A 22 -5.17 -16.61 1.29
N ASP A 23 -4.33 -15.88 0.55
CA ASP A 23 -3.11 -15.23 1.07
C ASP A 23 -3.22 -13.71 1.00
N ILE A 24 -3.92 -13.13 1.98
CA ILE A 24 -3.97 -11.67 2.16
C ILE A 24 -2.68 -11.22 2.82
N GLY A 25 -1.82 -10.56 2.04
CA GLY A 25 -0.60 -9.91 2.53
C GLY A 25 -0.90 -8.58 3.20
N ALA A 26 -0.03 -8.15 4.10
CA ALA A 26 -0.07 -6.81 4.69
C ALA A 26 1.30 -6.13 4.55
N VAL A 27 1.29 -4.90 4.06
CA VAL A 27 2.47 -4.03 3.98
C VAL A 27 2.20 -2.78 4.81
N ALA A 28 3.14 -2.40 5.67
CA ALA A 28 3.04 -1.19 6.48
C ALA A 28 4.23 -0.27 6.21
N GLY A 29 3.97 1.03 6.11
CA GLY A 29 5.00 2.02 5.84
C GLY A 29 4.42 3.42 5.71
N VAL A 30 5.26 4.41 5.41
CA VAL A 30 4.80 5.76 5.08
C VAL A 30 4.46 5.81 3.61
N LEU A 31 3.23 6.20 3.27
CA LEU A 31 2.85 6.42 1.86
C LEU A 31 3.55 7.67 1.36
N VAL A 32 4.51 7.54 0.45
CA VAL A 32 5.30 8.67 -0.05
C VAL A 32 4.74 9.23 -1.36
N HIS A 33 4.08 8.40 -2.17
CA HIS A 33 3.56 8.82 -3.47
C HIS A 33 2.46 7.89 -3.97
N VAL A 34 1.54 8.43 -4.76
CA VAL A 34 0.52 7.67 -5.50
C VAL A 34 0.63 8.09 -6.97
N ALA A 35 0.89 7.14 -7.87
CA ALA A 35 0.93 7.43 -9.31
C ALA A 35 0.66 6.19 -10.16
N SER A 36 0.04 6.42 -11.31
CA SER A 36 -0.12 5.42 -12.39
C SER A 36 -0.60 4.05 -11.92
N GLY A 37 -1.56 4.01 -10.99
CA GLY A 37 -2.08 2.75 -10.48
C GLY A 37 -1.26 2.13 -9.35
N ARG A 38 -0.27 2.81 -8.79
CA ARG A 38 0.64 2.27 -7.76
C ARG A 38 0.75 3.17 -6.54
N LEU A 39 0.95 2.53 -5.39
CA LEU A 39 1.34 3.17 -4.13
C LEU A 39 2.82 2.95 -3.90
N LEU A 40 3.57 4.01 -3.58
CA LEU A 40 4.96 3.90 -3.15
C LEU A 40 5.02 4.09 -1.64
N LEU A 41 5.52 3.10 -0.91
CA LEU A 41 5.67 3.12 0.54
C LEU A 41 7.14 3.13 0.91
N ARG A 42 7.51 3.94 1.90
CA ARG A 42 8.79 3.83 2.60
C ARG A 42 8.62 2.97 3.85
N LEU A 43 9.37 1.89 3.95
CA LEU A 43 9.39 0.96 5.08
C LEU A 43 10.24 1.51 6.24
N ASP A 44 10.17 0.86 7.40
CA ASP A 44 10.92 1.27 8.60
C ASP A 44 12.43 1.14 8.47
N ASP A 45 12.89 0.19 7.66
CA ASP A 45 14.29 0.00 7.33
C ASP A 45 14.82 1.06 6.34
N GLY A 46 13.96 2.00 5.92
CA GLY A 46 14.27 3.05 4.96
C GLY A 46 14.20 2.62 3.49
N SER A 47 13.93 1.33 3.22
CA SER A 47 13.71 0.84 1.86
C SER A 47 12.35 1.30 1.32
N TYR A 48 12.19 1.20 0.00
CA TYR A 48 10.94 1.53 -0.68
C TYR A 48 10.33 0.29 -1.29
N THR A 49 9.01 0.19 -1.21
CA THR A 49 8.23 -0.85 -1.87
C THR A 49 7.07 -0.23 -2.64
N SER A 50 6.74 -0.83 -3.78
CA SER A 50 5.60 -0.41 -4.61
C SER A 50 4.49 -1.45 -4.54
N VAL A 51 3.26 -1.00 -4.33
CA VAL A 51 2.07 -1.84 -4.32
C VAL A 51 1.14 -1.44 -5.47
N GLU A 52 0.75 -2.40 -6.30
CA GLU A 52 -0.24 -2.21 -7.36
C GLU A 52 -1.63 -1.99 -6.74
N LEU A 53 -2.31 -0.90 -7.10
CA LEU A 53 -3.66 -0.58 -6.62
C LEU A 53 -4.67 -1.68 -6.98
N GLY A 54 -4.44 -2.37 -8.10
CA GLY A 54 -5.26 -3.52 -8.50
C GLY A 54 -5.20 -4.69 -7.51
N TRP A 55 -4.19 -4.73 -6.63
CA TRP A 55 -4.05 -5.74 -5.58
C TRP A 55 -4.50 -5.22 -4.21
N VAL A 56 -4.74 -3.92 -4.07
CA VAL A 56 -5.09 -3.31 -2.78
C VAL A 56 -6.54 -3.64 -2.44
N VAL A 57 -6.72 -4.43 -1.38
CA VAL A 57 -8.03 -4.71 -0.78
C VAL A 57 -8.46 -3.54 0.10
N SER A 58 -7.54 -3.01 0.90
CA SER A 58 -7.80 -1.90 1.82
C SER A 58 -6.52 -1.14 2.15
N ILE A 59 -6.68 0.15 2.45
CA ILE A 59 -5.64 1.03 2.97
C ILE A 59 -6.21 1.86 4.12
N SER A 60 -5.49 1.92 5.24
CA SER A 60 -5.88 2.70 6.42
C SER A 60 -4.66 3.39 7.04
N GLU A 61 -4.85 4.61 7.56
CA GLU A 61 -3.89 5.26 8.44
C GLU A 61 -3.74 4.45 9.74
N THR A 62 -2.50 4.36 10.25
CA THR A 62 -2.16 3.59 11.46
C THR A 62 -1.76 4.50 12.61
#